data_AF-A0A453E204-F1
#
_entry.id   AF-A0A453E204-F1
#
_cell.length_a   1.000
_cell.length_b   1.000
_cell.length_c   1.000
_cell.angle_alpha   90.00
_cell.angle_beta   90.00
_cell.angle_gamma   90.00
#
_symmetry.space_group_name_H-M   'P 1'
#
loop_
_entity.id
_entity.type
_entity.pdbx_description
1 polymer ?
#
loop_
_entity_poly.entity_id
_entity_poly.type
_entity_poly.pdbx_seq_one_letter_code
_entity_poly.pdbx_strand_id
1 'polypeptide(L)'
;MFTGRSPTDDKFNGSLNLHKFAQAALPNKVMEIADPAIWIHTEANDTGAADTGTARTRTEECLVSVMSVGISCSMQQPRERMLIRDAASEMHAIRDAYLIFANSPIHQRE
;
A
#
# COMPACT_ATOMS: atom_id res chain seq x y z
N MET A 1 0.74 9.31 3.04
CA MET A 1 -0.31 8.71 2.17
C MET A 1 0.37 7.71 1.26
N PHE A 2 -0.20 6.55 0.92
CA PHE A 2 0.58 5.46 0.28
C PHE A 2 1.16 5.78 -1.10
N THR A 3 0.58 6.72 -1.86
CA THR A 3 1.10 7.14 -3.17
C THR A 3 1.86 8.45 -3.14
N GLY A 4 1.81 9.18 -2.01
CA GLY A 4 2.38 10.53 -1.90
C GLY A 4 1.68 11.57 -2.79
N ARG A 5 0.48 11.27 -3.32
CA ARG A 5 -0.27 12.15 -4.23
C ARG A 5 -1.57 12.64 -3.61
N SER A 6 -1.96 13.88 -3.89
CA SER A 6 -3.30 14.37 -3.53
C SER A 6 -4.31 13.99 -4.61
N PRO A 7 -5.56 13.64 -4.27
CA PRO A 7 -6.64 13.51 -5.25
C PRO A 7 -6.85 14.77 -6.10
N THR A 8 -6.38 15.93 -5.62
CA THR A 8 -6.47 17.25 -6.27
C THR A 8 -5.18 17.69 -6.97
N ASP A 9 -4.16 16.83 -7.11
CA ASP A 9 -2.95 17.18 -7.86
C ASP A 9 -3.31 17.51 -9.32
N ASP A 10 -2.69 18.55 -9.91
CA ASP A 10 -2.97 19.03 -11.28
C ASP A 10 -2.89 17.95 -12.38
N LYS A 11 -2.08 16.91 -12.15
CA LYS A 11 -1.94 15.76 -13.06
C LYS A 11 -3.22 14.92 -13.17
N PHE A 12 -4.13 15.04 -12.20
CA PHE A 12 -5.41 14.35 -12.18
C PHE A 12 -6.48 15.28 -12.76
N ASN A 13 -6.65 15.19 -14.08
CA ASN A 13 -7.62 15.98 -14.82
C ASN A 13 -8.37 15.14 -15.85
N GLY A 14 -9.56 15.63 -16.24
CA GLY A 14 -10.40 15.01 -17.25
C GLY A 14 -10.70 13.54 -16.95
N SER A 15 -10.10 12.63 -17.74
CA SER A 15 -10.35 11.20 -17.65
C SER A 15 -9.49 10.47 -16.62
N LEU A 16 -8.41 11.08 -16.10
CA LEU A 16 -7.50 10.47 -15.13
C LEU A 16 -7.73 11.05 -13.73
N ASN A 17 -7.93 10.18 -12.76
CA ASN A 17 -8.03 10.53 -11.35
C ASN A 17 -7.19 9.56 -10.50
N LEU A 18 -7.06 9.85 -9.20
CA LEU A 18 -6.25 9.02 -8.30
C LEU A 18 -6.73 7.56 -8.25
N HIS A 19 -8.04 7.31 -8.31
CA HIS A 19 -8.60 5.95 -8.36
C HIS A 19 -8.09 5.18 -9.58
N LYS A 20 -8.24 5.74 -10.79
CA LYS A 20 -7.79 5.10 -12.04
C LYS A 20 -6.27 4.94 -12.09
N PHE A 21 -5.55 5.93 -11.57
CA PHE A 21 -4.09 5.88 -11.45
C PHE A 21 -3.63 4.71 -10.57
N ALA A 22 -4.23 4.55 -9.39
CA ALA A 22 -3.95 3.42 -8.51
C ALA A 22 -4.38 2.09 -9.15
N GLN A 23 -5.59 2.03 -9.71
CA GLN A 23 -6.13 0.83 -10.34
C GLN A 23 -5.26 0.32 -11.49
N ALA A 24 -4.73 1.21 -12.33
CA ALA A 24 -3.87 0.83 -13.45
C ALA A 24 -2.51 0.26 -13.02
N ALA A 25 -2.09 0.52 -11.78
CA ALA A 25 -0.82 0.02 -11.25
C ALA A 25 -0.96 -1.33 -10.55
N LEU A 26 -2.16 -1.77 -10.20
CA LEU A 26 -2.34 -2.99 -9.41
C LEU A 26 -2.41 -4.26 -10.28
N PRO A 27 -1.92 -5.40 -9.77
CA PRO A 27 -1.01 -5.52 -8.62
C PRO A 27 0.46 -5.22 -9.00
N ASN A 28 0.80 -5.33 -10.28
CA ASN A 28 2.18 -5.55 -10.76
C ASN A 28 3.11 -4.32 -10.73
N LYS A 29 2.55 -3.11 -10.57
CA LYS A 29 3.29 -1.83 -10.65
C LYS A 29 3.06 -0.98 -9.41
N VAL A 30 2.61 -1.57 -8.30
CA VAL A 30 2.29 -0.83 -7.08
C VAL A 30 3.50 -0.05 -6.55
N MET A 31 4.70 -0.62 -6.71
CA MET A 31 5.96 0.00 -6.31
C MET A 31 6.31 1.25 -7.13
N GLU A 32 5.84 1.36 -8.37
CA GLU A 32 6.09 2.53 -9.23
C GLU A 32 5.28 3.76 -8.81
N ILE A 33 4.17 3.54 -8.08
CA ILE A 33 3.22 4.60 -7.72
C ILE A 33 3.19 4.92 -6.23
N ALA A 34 3.85 4.11 -5.41
CA ALA A 34 3.88 4.30 -3.97
C ALA A 34 4.88 5.41 -3.57
N ASP A 35 4.58 6.08 -2.47
CA ASP A 35 5.34 7.21 -1.94
C ASP A 35 6.77 6.76 -1.60
N PRO A 36 7.83 7.33 -2.22
CA PRO A 36 9.21 6.98 -1.90
C PRO A 36 9.53 7.04 -0.40
N ALA A 37 8.81 7.88 0.36
CA ALA A 37 8.97 7.96 1.82
C ALA A 37 8.62 6.67 2.56
N ILE A 38 7.88 5.73 1.96
CA ILE A 38 7.55 4.43 2.57
C ILE A 38 8.80 3.61 2.89
N TRP A 39 9.87 3.74 2.12
CA TRP A 39 11.08 2.91 2.26
C TRP A 39 12.31 3.67 2.77
N ILE A 40 12.20 4.99 3.03
CA ILE A 40 13.32 5.80 3.55
C ILE A 40 13.82 5.29 4.91
N HIS A 41 12.99 4.57 5.66
CA HIS A 41 13.39 3.98 6.95
C HIS A 41 13.86 2.51 6.87
N THR A 42 13.68 1.84 5.73
CA THR A 42 14.11 0.43 5.55
C THR A 42 15.61 0.35 5.27
N GLU A 43 16.18 1.34 4.58
CA GLU A 43 17.62 1.34 4.23
C GLU A 43 18.55 1.69 5.41
N ALA A 44 18.01 2.25 6.50
CA ALA A 44 18.83 2.64 7.66
C ALA A 44 19.08 1.49 8.66
N ASN A 45 18.30 0.40 8.61
CA ASN A 45 18.34 -0.68 9.60
C ASN A 45 18.71 -2.07 9.05
N ASP A 46 18.81 -2.27 7.73
CA ASP A 46 19.03 -3.61 7.17
C ASP A 46 20.50 -3.87 6.77
N THR A 47 21.26 -4.52 7.66
CA THR A 47 22.64 -4.99 7.41
C THR A 47 22.74 -6.34 6.69
N GLY A 48 21.69 -6.82 5.99
CA GLY A 48 21.70 -8.13 5.34
C GLY A 48 20.92 -8.22 4.03
N ALA A 49 21.60 -8.56 2.92
CA ALA A 49 21.02 -8.64 1.57
C ALA A 49 19.89 -9.68 1.38
N ALA A 50 19.69 -10.61 2.33
CA ALA A 50 18.60 -11.59 2.30
C ALA A 50 17.29 -11.07 2.94
N ASP A 51 17.39 -10.16 3.92
CA ASP A 51 16.24 -9.58 4.61
C ASP A 51 15.59 -8.46 3.79
N THR A 52 16.38 -7.68 3.06
CA THR A 52 15.88 -6.59 2.22
C THR A 52 14.94 -7.06 1.10
N GLY A 53 15.24 -8.22 0.49
CA GLY A 53 14.40 -8.82 -0.56
C GLY A 53 13.04 -9.27 -0.02
N THR A 54 13.02 -9.84 1.18
CA THR A 54 11.77 -10.33 1.82
C THR A 54 10.94 -9.16 2.35
N ALA A 55 11.57 -8.18 3.01
CA ALA A 55 10.92 -6.96 3.48
C ALA A 55 10.28 -6.15 2.33
N ARG A 56 10.97 -6.06 1.18
CA ARG A 56 10.45 -5.43 -0.04
C ARG A 56 9.20 -6.15 -0.56
N THR A 57 9.26 -7.47 -0.73
CA THR A 57 8.11 -8.26 -1.20
C THR A 57 6.90 -8.12 -0.27
N ARG A 58 7.10 -8.15 1.05
CA ARG A 58 6.00 -7.98 2.02
C ARG A 58 5.42 -6.57 2.02
N THR A 59 6.26 -5.57 1.83
CA THR A 59 5.79 -4.18 1.68
C THR A 59 4.99 -4.04 0.39
N GLU A 60 5.44 -4.65 -0.70
CA GLU A 60 4.70 -4.70 -1.96
C GLU A 60 3.32 -5.37 -1.78
N GLU A 61 3.27 -6.55 -1.16
CA GLU A 61 2.01 -7.25 -0.86
C GLU A 61 1.07 -6.38 0.00
N CYS A 62 1.59 -5.74 1.04
CA CYS A 62 0.82 -4.84 1.90
C CYS A 62 0.26 -3.65 1.10
N LEU A 63 1.06 -3.05 0.22
CA LEU A 63 0.61 -1.96 -0.64
C LEU A 63 -0.47 -2.40 -1.61
N VAL A 64 -0.34 -3.58 -2.23
CA VAL A 64 -1.39 -4.15 -3.09
C VAL A 64 -2.70 -4.27 -2.31
N SER A 65 -2.67 -4.84 -1.10
CA SER A 65 -3.87 -5.02 -0.27
C SER A 65 -4.50 -3.68 0.13
N VAL A 66 -3.72 -2.73 0.65
CA VAL A 66 -4.24 -1.43 1.10
C VAL A 66 -4.80 -0.61 -0.08
N MET A 67 -4.10 -0.58 -1.21
CA MET A 67 -4.58 0.13 -2.39
C MET A 67 -5.83 -0.52 -2.98
N SER A 68 -5.97 -1.85 -2.90
CA SER A 68 -7.20 -2.54 -3.29
C SER A 68 -8.41 -2.09 -2.46
N VAL A 69 -8.25 -1.99 -1.13
CA VAL A 69 -9.29 -1.43 -0.25
C VAL A 69 -9.62 0.01 -0.66
N GLY A 70 -8.59 0.84 -0.90
CA GLY A 70 -8.76 2.22 -1.37
C GLY A 70 -9.53 2.34 -2.68
N ILE A 71 -9.25 1.46 -3.65
CA ILE A 71 -9.98 1.39 -4.94
C ILE A 71 -11.44 1.01 -4.71
N SER A 72 -11.71 -0.03 -3.92
CA SER A 72 -13.08 -0.44 -3.60
C SER A 72 -13.86 0.65 -2.85
N CYS A 73 -13.21 1.44 -2.01
CA CYS A 73 -13.85 2.57 -1.31
C CYS A 73 -14.13 3.77 -2.24
N SER A 74 -13.39 3.90 -3.34
CA SER A 74 -13.43 5.07 -4.23
C SER A 74 -14.16 4.82 -5.56
N MET A 75 -14.94 3.74 -5.65
CA MET A 75 -15.81 3.47 -6.79
C MET A 75 -16.73 4.66 -7.11
N GLN A 76 -16.95 4.94 -8.39
CA GLN A 76 -17.71 6.11 -8.82
C GLN A 76 -19.15 6.07 -8.31
N GLN A 77 -19.83 4.92 -8.46
CA GLN A 77 -21.19 4.75 -7.98
C GLN A 77 -21.19 4.46 -6.46
N PRO A 78 -21.96 5.20 -5.64
CA PRO A 78 -22.02 4.97 -4.20
C PRO A 78 -22.35 3.52 -3.81
N ARG A 79 -23.24 2.86 -4.57
CA ARG A 79 -23.66 1.47 -4.32
C ARG A 79 -22.57 0.42 -4.59
N GLU A 80 -21.53 0.77 -5.33
CA GLU A 80 -20.39 -0.09 -5.63
C GLU A 80 -19.25 0.10 -4.64
N ARG A 81 -19.34 1.12 -3.77
CA ARG A 81 -18.31 1.39 -2.77
C ARG A 81 -18.39 0.37 -1.65
N MET A 82 -17.23 -0.12 -1.23
CA MET A 82 -17.08 -0.93 -0.03
C MET A 82 -17.68 -0.20 1.18
N LEU A 83 -18.39 -0.92 2.04
CA LEU A 83 -18.92 -0.36 3.27
C LEU A 83 -17.78 0.02 4.21
N ILE A 84 -17.92 1.13 4.94
CA ILE A 84 -16.86 1.62 5.83
C ILE A 84 -16.49 0.61 6.92
N ARG A 85 -17.47 -0.17 7.41
CA ARG A 85 -17.23 -1.26 8.37
C ARG A 85 -16.30 -2.32 7.78
N ASP A 86 -16.56 -2.71 6.54
CA ASP A 86 -15.80 -3.76 5.87
C ASP A 86 -14.40 -3.24 5.52
N ALA A 87 -14.29 -1.98 5.06
CA ALA A 87 -13.01 -1.31 4.85
C ALA A 87 -12.17 -1.25 6.14
N ALA A 88 -12.77 -0.89 7.27
CA ALA A 88 -12.08 -0.88 8.56
C ALA A 88 -11.61 -2.29 8.98
N SER A 89 -12.46 -3.30 8.78
CA SER A 89 -12.12 -4.70 9.06
C SER A 89 -10.93 -5.18 8.22
N GLU A 90 -10.96 -4.94 6.91
CA GLU A 90 -9.86 -5.29 5.99
C GLU A 90 -8.57 -4.54 6.35
N MET A 91 -8.65 -3.24 6.66
CA MET A 91 -7.48 -2.47 7.08
C MET A 91 -6.87 -2.98 8.39
N HIS A 92 -7.68 -3.43 9.35
CA HIS A 92 -7.18 -4.08 10.56
C HIS A 92 -6.50 -5.41 10.25
N ALA A 93 -7.10 -6.26 9.41
CA ALA A 93 -6.51 -7.52 9.00
C ALA A 93 -5.16 -7.33 8.29
N ILE A 94 -5.07 -6.35 7.38
CA ILE A 94 -3.83 -6.02 6.66
C ILE A 94 -2.75 -5.53 7.64
N ARG A 95 -3.10 -4.62 8.57
CA ARG A 95 -2.19 -4.14 9.60
C ARG A 95 -1.65 -5.29 10.45
N ASP A 96 -2.54 -6.16 10.92
CA ASP A 96 -2.16 -7.24 11.83
C ASP A 96 -1.26 -8.25 11.13
N ALA A 97 -1.55 -8.59 9.85
CA ALA A 97 -0.68 -9.43 9.03
C ALA A 97 0.71 -8.80 8.82
N TYR A 98 0.77 -7.49 8.55
CA TYR A 98 2.04 -6.78 8.40
C TYR A 98 2.85 -6.72 9.71
N LEU A 99 2.18 -6.51 10.85
CA LEU A 99 2.84 -6.47 12.16
C LEU A 99 3.34 -7.85 12.61
N ILE A 100 2.62 -8.93 12.29
CA ILE A 100 3.11 -10.30 12.54
C ILE A 100 4.43 -10.53 11.79
N PHE A 101 4.51 -10.06 10.55
CA PHE A 101 5.75 -10.11 9.78
C PHE A 101 6.84 -9.24 10.41
N ALA A 102 6.56 -7.96 10.68
CA ALA A 102 7.55 -7.03 11.22
C ALA A 102 8.09 -7.44 12.61
N ASN A 103 7.26 -8.12 13.42
CA ASN A 103 7.65 -8.63 14.74
C ASN A 103 8.20 -10.06 14.71
N SER A 104 8.37 -10.66 13.54
CA SER A 104 8.90 -12.03 13.45
C SER A 104 10.34 -12.09 13.98
N PRO A 105 10.72 -13.12 14.76
CA PRO A 105 12.04 -13.20 15.43
C PRO A 105 13.25 -13.21 14.50
N ILE A 106 13.03 -13.35 13.18
CA ILE A 106 14.04 -13.23 12.14
C ILE A 106 14.56 -11.78 12.05
N HIS A 107 13.72 -10.78 12.36
CA HIS A 107 14.06 -9.35 12.33
C HIS A 107 14.30 -8.73 13.73
N GLN A 108 14.31 -9.55 14.79
CA GLN A 108 14.60 -9.11 16.17
C GLN A 108 15.98 -9.57 16.69
N ARG A 109 16.84 -10.13 15.83
CA ARG A 109 18.23 -10.41 16.22
C ARG A 109 19.10 -9.19 15.95
N GLU A 110 19.46 -8.57 17.06
CA GLU A 110 20.53 -7.59 17.32
C GLU A 110 20.11 -6.11 17.33
#